data_AF-A0A3N5UP69-F1
#
_entry.id   AF-A0A3N5UP69-F1
#
_cell.length_a   1.000
_cell.length_b   1.000
_cell.length_c   1.000
_cell.angle_alpha   90.00
_cell.angle_beta   90.00
_cell.angle_gamma   90.00
#
_symmetry.space_group_name_H-M   'P 1'
#
loop_
_entity.id
_entity.type
_entity.pdbx_description
1 polymer ?
#
loop_
_entity_poly.entity_id
_entity_poly.type
_entity_poly.pdbx_seq_one_letter_code
_entity_poly.pdbx_strand_id
1 'polypeptide(L)'
;MKIGSLKEVILANAKEIFLFDCRVAGLDAQTMSAYRDVLTSFVRFTGNILVKELTPDHVRLYIANLSDGPSEGEEPMRVAIDHYAVIHEWIRWLYAQKFITRRSSDFVKPPRFLTRRFDVLLA
;
A
#
# COMPACT_ATOMS: atom_id res chain seq x y z
N MET A 1 13.15 3.02 25.19
CA MET A 1 13.38 2.16 24.03
C MET A 1 14.26 2.92 23.04
N LYS A 2 15.51 2.51 22.81
CA LYS A 2 16.35 3.13 21.77
C LYS A 2 15.78 2.68 20.44
N ILE A 3 15.04 3.55 19.78
CA ILE A 3 14.51 3.31 18.44
C ILE A 3 15.74 3.16 17.55
N GLY A 4 16.02 1.93 17.11
CA GLY A 4 17.03 1.64 16.10
C GLY A 4 16.81 2.57 14.91
N SER A 5 17.91 3.02 14.31
CA SER A 5 17.92 3.92 13.15
C SER A 5 16.75 3.58 12.21
N LEU A 6 15.86 4.55 11.95
CA LEU A 6 14.71 4.43 11.03
C LEU A 6 15.11 3.89 9.63
N LYS A 7 16.42 3.87 9.33
CA LYS A 7 17.06 3.33 8.13
C LYS A 7 17.05 1.80 8.00
N GLU A 8 16.58 1.06 9.00
CA GLU A 8 16.66 -0.41 9.04
C GLU A 8 15.32 -1.14 9.21
N VAL A 9 14.20 -0.40 9.13
CA VAL A 9 12.87 -1.04 9.22
C VAL A 9 12.55 -1.75 7.91
N ILE A 10 12.26 -3.05 7.97
CA ILE A 10 11.73 -3.85 6.83
C ILE A 10 10.22 -3.67 6.68
N LEU A 11 9.73 -3.84 5.45
CA LEU A 11 8.31 -3.63 5.14
C LEU A 11 7.35 -4.49 5.99
N ALA A 12 7.68 -5.75 6.26
CA ALA A 12 6.86 -6.62 7.11
C ALA A 12 6.67 -6.06 8.53
N ASN A 13 7.73 -5.50 9.13
CA ASN A 13 7.63 -4.90 10.45
C ASN A 13 6.79 -3.62 10.41
N ALA A 14 7.01 -2.77 9.41
CA ALA A 14 6.23 -1.56 9.22
C ALA A 14 4.74 -1.84 8.97
N LYS A 15 4.42 -2.95 8.31
CA LYS A 15 3.05 -3.44 8.11
C LYS A 15 2.42 -3.81 9.46
N GLU A 16 3.09 -4.60 10.29
CA GLU A 16 2.51 -4.99 11.59
C GLU A 16 2.31 -3.78 12.52
N ILE A 17 3.22 -2.79 12.49
CA ILE A 17 3.03 -1.54 13.25
C ILE A 17 1.82 -0.76 12.74
N PHE A 18 1.67 -0.63 11.41
CA PHE A 18 0.50 0.03 10.83
C PHE A 18 -0.82 -0.66 11.19
N LEU A 19 -0.87 -2.00 11.10
CA LEU A 19 -2.05 -2.77 11.48
C LEU A 19 -2.36 -2.64 12.98
N PHE A 20 -1.33 -2.55 13.83
CA PHE A 20 -1.52 -2.26 15.24
C PHE A 20 -2.14 -0.87 15.46
N ASP A 21 -1.63 0.16 14.79
CA ASP A 21 -2.19 1.52 14.84
C ASP A 21 -3.65 1.56 14.38
N CYS A 22 -3.98 0.91 13.26
CA CYS A 22 -5.35 0.80 12.76
C CYS A 22 -6.28 0.14 13.78
N ARG A 23 -5.82 -0.93 14.43
CA ARG A 23 -6.59 -1.63 15.48
C ARG A 23 -6.83 -0.73 16.69
N VAL A 24 -5.81 0.01 17.14
CA VAL A 24 -5.96 0.97 18.25
C VAL A 24 -6.89 2.12 17.89
N ALA A 25 -6.90 2.53 16.62
CA ALA A 25 -7.83 3.54 16.09
C ALA A 25 -9.28 3.02 15.94
N GLY A 26 -9.55 1.75 16.24
CA GLY A 26 -10.90 1.17 16.23
C GLY A 26 -11.41 0.74 14.86
N LEU A 27 -10.53 0.47 13.88
CA LEU A 27 -10.96 -0.17 12.63
C LEU A 27 -11.61 -1.53 12.92
N ASP A 28 -12.69 -1.83 12.21
CA ASP A 28 -13.42 -3.08 12.35
C ASP A 28 -12.60 -4.28 11.86
N ALA A 29 -12.96 -5.47 12.33
CA ALA A 29 -12.21 -6.69 12.06
C ALA A 29 -12.17 -7.07 10.56
N GLN A 30 -13.23 -6.75 9.81
CA GLN A 30 -13.31 -7.07 8.39
C GLN A 30 -12.36 -6.18 7.59
N THR A 31 -12.38 -4.87 7.84
CA THR A 31 -11.43 -3.91 7.24
C THR A 31 -9.99 -4.26 7.61
N MET A 32 -9.75 -4.64 8.87
CA MET A 32 -8.43 -5.10 9.32
C MET A 32 -7.94 -6.35 8.58
N SER A 33 -8.83 -7.30 8.29
CA SER A 33 -8.50 -8.50 7.50
C SER A 33 -8.12 -8.10 6.07
N ALA A 34 -8.93 -7.26 5.42
CA ALA A 34 -8.66 -6.79 4.06
C ALA A 34 -7.31 -6.05 3.99
N TYR A 35 -7.01 -5.17 4.95
CA TYR A 35 -5.74 -4.46 5.02
C TYR A 35 -4.57 -5.44 5.18
N ARG A 36 -4.71 -6.43 6.06
CA ARG A 36 -3.69 -7.46 6.28
C ARG A 36 -3.41 -8.24 5.00
N ASP A 37 -4.44 -8.65 4.27
CA ASP A 37 -4.31 -9.47 3.07
C ASP A 37 -3.63 -8.70 1.93
N VAL A 38 -4.10 -7.48 1.67
CA VAL A 38 -3.50 -6.59 0.65
C VAL A 38 -2.04 -6.31 0.96
N LEU A 39 -1.74 -5.86 2.18
CA LEU A 39 -0.37 -5.51 2.54
C LEU A 39 0.55 -6.72 2.59
N THR A 40 0.06 -7.89 3.00
CA THR A 40 0.85 -9.13 2.96
C THR A 40 1.18 -9.53 1.53
N SER A 41 0.22 -9.42 0.60
CA SER A 41 0.44 -9.66 -0.82
C SER A 41 1.48 -8.69 -1.41
N PHE A 42 1.37 -7.40 -1.09
CA PHE A 42 2.32 -6.37 -1.54
C PHE A 42 3.73 -6.56 -0.97
N VAL A 43 3.86 -6.83 0.33
CA VAL A 43 5.16 -7.11 0.97
C VAL A 43 5.83 -8.34 0.36
N ARG A 44 5.05 -9.38 0.07
CA ARG A 44 5.57 -10.59 -0.61
C ARG A 44 6.03 -10.28 -2.03
N PHE A 45 5.24 -9.53 -2.79
CA PHE A 45 5.59 -9.14 -4.16
C PHE A 45 6.88 -8.31 -4.22
N THR A 46 7.03 -7.35 -3.30
CA THR A 46 8.22 -6.48 -3.23
C THR A 46 9.47 -7.16 -2.65
N GLY A 47 9.34 -8.38 -2.11
CA GLY A 47 10.46 -9.12 -1.52
C GLY A 47 10.85 -8.68 -0.11
N ASN A 48 9.95 -8.03 0.63
CA ASN A 48 10.17 -7.59 2.02
C ASN A 48 11.46 -6.75 2.23
N ILE A 49 11.68 -5.81 1.32
CA ILE A 49 12.79 -4.85 1.33
C ILE A 49 12.75 -3.90 2.54
N LEU A 50 13.79 -3.07 2.70
CA LEU A 50 13.77 -1.98 3.67
C LEU A 50 12.75 -0.91 3.26
N VAL A 51 12.10 -0.27 4.23
CA VAL A 51 11.13 0.80 3.98
C VAL A 51 11.75 1.95 3.17
N LYS A 52 13.03 2.27 3.41
CA LYS A 52 13.77 3.31 2.66
C LYS A 52 13.99 2.96 1.18
N GLU A 53 13.93 1.69 0.82
CA GLU A 53 14.12 1.18 -0.54
C GLU A 53 12.79 1.18 -1.31
N LEU A 54 11.66 1.41 -0.63
CA LEU A 54 10.36 1.50 -1.28
C LEU A 54 10.32 2.71 -2.23
N THR A 55 10.02 2.44 -3.50
CA THR A 55 9.88 3.46 -4.54
C THR A 55 8.48 3.41 -5.16
N PRO A 56 8.05 4.49 -5.87
CA PRO A 56 6.80 4.47 -6.62
C PRO A 56 6.70 3.33 -7.64
N ASP A 57 7.83 2.86 -8.18
CA ASP A 57 7.82 1.80 -9.20
C ASP A 57 7.42 0.45 -8.60
N HIS A 58 7.74 0.16 -7.34
CA HIS A 58 7.25 -1.04 -6.66
C HIS A 58 5.72 -1.07 -6.61
N VAL A 59 5.09 0.08 -6.34
CA VAL A 59 3.62 0.19 -6.32
C VAL A 59 3.06 0.03 -7.73
N ARG A 60 3.63 0.72 -8.72
CA ARG A 60 3.16 0.63 -10.13
C ARG A 60 3.25 -0.78 -10.67
N LEU A 61 4.38 -1.45 -10.46
CA LEU A 61 4.60 -2.83 -10.90
C LEU A 61 3.65 -3.80 -10.20
N TYR A 62 3.38 -3.61 -8.91
CA TYR A 62 2.42 -4.44 -8.20
C TYR A 62 1.00 -4.28 -8.75
N ILE A 63 0.54 -3.05 -8.95
CA ILE A 63 -0.79 -2.77 -9.49
C ILE A 63 -0.93 -3.27 -10.94
N ALA A 64 0.12 -3.14 -11.75
CA ALA A 64 0.17 -3.72 -13.09
C ALA A 64 0.07 -5.25 -13.04
N ASN A 65 0.82 -5.91 -12.16
CA ASN A 65 0.77 -7.36 -11.98
C ASN A 65 -0.63 -7.86 -11.55
N LEU A 66 -1.39 -7.09 -10.77
CA LEU A 66 -2.78 -7.43 -10.45
C LEU A 66 -3.71 -7.29 -11.67
N SER A 67 -3.37 -6.41 -12.60
CA SER A 67 -4.16 -6.13 -13.80
C SER A 67 -3.89 -7.12 -14.94
N ASP A 68 -2.71 -7.76 -14.96
CA ASP A 68 -2.28 -8.73 -15.98
C ASP A 68 -2.73 -10.19 -15.71
N GLY A 69 -3.67 -10.40 -14.77
CA GLY A 69 -4.20 -11.72 -14.44
C GLY A 69 -5.00 -12.37 -15.59
N PRO A 70 -5.17 -13.71 -15.59
CA PRO A 70 -5.85 -14.45 -16.68
C PRO A 70 -7.35 -14.16 -16.82
N SER A 71 -7.90 -13.29 -15.97
CA SER A 71 -9.31 -12.93 -15.94
C SER A 71 -9.52 -11.67 -16.78
N GLU A 72 -10.16 -11.77 -17.95
CA GLU A 72 -10.62 -10.59 -18.68
C GLU A 72 -11.89 -10.02 -18.00
N GLY A 73 -11.90 -8.72 -17.64
CA GLY A 73 -13.12 -8.07 -17.13
C GLY A 73 -12.92 -6.92 -16.13
N GLU A 74 -14.01 -6.50 -15.49
CA GLU A 74 -14.01 -5.42 -14.48
C GLU A 74 -13.45 -5.85 -13.10
N GLU A 75 -13.35 -7.16 -12.86
CA GLU A 75 -12.96 -7.74 -11.57
C GLU A 75 -11.47 -7.51 -11.23
N PRO A 76 -10.49 -7.77 -12.12
CA PRO A 76 -9.08 -7.42 -11.86
C PRO A 76 -8.88 -5.92 -11.63
N MET A 77 -9.65 -5.08 -12.33
CA MET A 77 -9.57 -3.63 -12.20
C MET A 77 -10.07 -3.18 -10.81
N ARG A 78 -11.17 -3.76 -10.31
CA ARG A 78 -11.68 -3.46 -8.98
C ARG A 78 -10.69 -3.88 -7.90
N VAL A 79 -10.13 -5.08 -8.01
CA VAL A 79 -9.09 -5.58 -7.11
C VAL A 79 -7.86 -4.65 -7.11
N ALA A 80 -7.42 -4.21 -8.29
CA ALA A 80 -6.31 -3.27 -8.42
C ALA A 80 -6.59 -1.91 -7.73
N ILE A 81 -7.82 -1.39 -7.85
CA ILE A 81 -8.25 -0.15 -7.18
C ILE A 81 -8.25 -0.32 -5.65
N ASP A 82 -8.86 -1.40 -5.15
CA ASP A 82 -8.94 -1.68 -3.71
C ASP A 82 -7.54 -1.86 -3.10
N HIS A 83 -6.67 -2.61 -3.78
CA HIS A 83 -5.28 -2.78 -3.36
C HIS A 83 -4.52 -1.45 -3.36
N TYR A 84 -4.70 -0.64 -4.40
CA TYR A 84 -4.05 0.67 -4.48
C TYR A 84 -4.48 1.58 -3.32
N ALA A 85 -5.77 1.63 -2.97
CA ALA A 85 -6.29 2.47 -1.89
C ALA A 85 -5.64 2.13 -0.54
N VAL A 86 -5.54 0.85 -0.20
CA VAL A 86 -4.90 0.39 1.05
C VAL A 86 -3.40 0.70 1.06
N ILE A 87 -2.69 0.41 -0.04
CA ILE A 87 -1.25 0.68 -0.15
C ILE A 87 -0.97 2.18 -0.07
N HIS A 88 -1.82 2.99 -0.71
CA HIS A 88 -1.74 4.44 -0.66
C HIS A 88 -1.87 4.97 0.76
N GLU A 89 -2.87 4.51 1.52
CA GLU A 89 -3.03 4.94 2.92
C GLU A 89 -1.86 4.49 3.79
N TRP A 90 -1.34 3.27 3.58
CA TRP A 90 -0.16 2.80 4.29
C TRP A 90 1.09 3.66 3.98
N ILE A 91 1.33 4.01 2.72
CA ILE A 91 2.45 4.91 2.33
C ILE A 91 2.30 6.29 2.95
N ARG A 92 1.07 6.82 3.01
CA ARG A 92 0.78 8.09 3.68
C ARG A 92 1.12 8.02 5.16
N TRP A 93 0.76 6.93 5.83
CA TRP A 93 1.15 6.66 7.21
C TRP A 93 2.67 6.53 7.37
N LEU A 94 3.37 5.78 6.49
CA LEU A 94 4.83 5.66 6.52
C LEU A 94 5.54 7.02 6.43
N TYR A 95 5.02 7.93 5.60
CA TYR A 95 5.51 9.29 5.48
C TYR A 95 5.23 10.12 6.74
N ALA A 96 4.03 10.00 7.32
CA ALA A 96 3.66 10.69 8.56
C ALA A 96 4.57 10.26 9.74
N GLN A 97 4.88 8.96 9.84
CA GLN A 97 5.79 8.39 10.84
C GLN A 97 7.28 8.60 10.51
N LYS A 98 7.61 9.30 9.42
CA LYS A 98 8.99 9.60 8.99
C LYS A 98 9.83 8.37 8.65
N PHE A 99 9.20 7.24 8.29
CA PHE A 99 9.93 6.09 7.77
C PHE A 99 10.43 6.30 6.33
N ILE A 100 9.70 7.11 5.54
CA ILE A 100 10.11 7.56 4.21
C ILE A 100 10.16 9.09 4.15
N THR A 101 11.09 9.63 3.35
CA THR A 101 11.29 11.08 3.20
C THR A 101 10.82 11.62 1.85
N ARG A 102 10.63 10.75 0.85
CA ARG A 102 10.02 11.12 -0.44
C ARG A 102 8.55 11.46 -0.22
N ARG A 103 8.07 12.50 -0.89
CA ARG A 103 6.68 12.97 -0.73
C ARG A 103 5.73 11.86 -1.18
N SER A 104 4.67 11.64 -0.41
CA SER A 104 3.60 10.70 -0.77
C SER A 104 3.14 10.92 -2.21
N SER A 105 2.95 12.18 -2.64
CA SER A 105 2.54 12.58 -4.00
C SER A 105 3.30 11.90 -5.15
N ASP A 106 4.55 11.49 -4.94
CA ASP A 106 5.35 10.82 -5.96
C ASP A 106 4.92 9.36 -6.21
N PHE A 107 4.28 8.75 -5.22
CA PHE A 107 3.64 7.43 -5.27
C PHE A 107 2.18 7.49 -5.78
N VAL A 108 1.60 8.68 -5.87
CA VAL A 108 0.13 8.90 -5.83
C VAL A 108 -0.49 9.14 -7.19
N LYS A 109 0.23 9.01 -8.30
CA LYS A 109 -0.45 9.05 -9.60
C LYS A 109 -1.09 7.68 -9.83
N PRO A 110 -2.44 7.56 -9.75
CA PRO A 110 -3.08 6.34 -10.20
C PRO A 110 -2.65 6.09 -11.65
N PRO A 111 -2.42 4.84 -12.05
CA PRO A 111 -2.18 4.51 -13.44
C PRO A 111 -3.19 5.21 -14.35
N ARG A 112 -2.74 5.72 -15.51
CA ARG A 112 -3.57 6.53 -16.44
C ARG A 112 -4.88 5.83 -16.85
N PHE A 113 -4.92 4.50 -16.79
CA PHE A 113 -6.11 3.69 -17.07
C PHE A 113 -7.13 3.66 -15.92
N LEU A 114 -6.73 3.92 -14.66
CA LEU A 114 -7.64 4.01 -13.51
C LEU A 114 -8.21 5.42 -13.33
N THR A 115 -7.61 6.44 -13.93
CA THR A 115 -7.95 7.86 -13.68
C THR A 115 -9.39 8.20 -14.06
N ARG A 116 -9.99 7.54 -15.06
CA ARG A 116 -11.40 7.76 -15.46
C ARG A 116 -12.44 7.33 -14.42
N ARG A 117 -12.12 6.44 -13.47
CA ARG A 117 -13.06 5.95 -12.44
C ARG A 117 -12.73 6.44 -11.02
N PHE A 118 -11.51 6.91 -10.76
CA PHE A 118 -11.18 7.56 -9.47
C PHE A 118 -11.97 8.85 -9.24
N ASP A 119 -12.30 9.60 -10.31
CA ASP A 119 -13.14 10.80 -10.23
C ASP A 119 -14.58 10.50 -9.77
N VAL A 120 -15.01 9.23 -9.82
CA VAL A 120 -16.37 8.79 -9.44
C VAL A 120 -16.42 8.23 -8.01
N LEU A 121 -15.29 7.76 -7.45
CA LEU A 121 -15.23 7.08 -6.15
C LEU A 121 -14.66 7.95 -5.01
N LEU A 122 -14.10 9.12 -5.33
CA LEU A 122 -13.59 10.09 -4.36
C LEU A 122 -14.36 11.43 -4.39
N ALA A 123 -15.53 11.45 -5.04
CA ALA A 123 -16.49 12.55 -5.03
C ALA A 123 -17.54 12.37 -3.93
#